data_AF-A0A955SIE5-F1
#
_entry.id   AF-A0A955SIE5-F1
#
_cell.length_a   1.000
_cell.length_b   1.000
_cell.length_c   1.000
_cell.angle_alpha   90.00
_cell.angle_beta   90.00
_cell.angle_gamma   90.00
#
_symmetry.space_group_name_H-M   'P 1'
#
loop_
_entity.id
_entity.type
_entity.pdbx_description
1 polymer ?
#
loop_
_entity_poly.entity_id
_entity_poly.type
_entity_poly.pdbx_seq_one_letter_code
_entity_poly.pdbx_strand_id
1 'polypeptide(L)'
;TYEVPDYILSRLQPTLKVEFPNKEHELAILRYHLPFASAELITLTVNFLQKAHQLDLPFSIRDGMHMVQYAMKRMGQDPNHPVARDPAWREALVNVLGEEARDLEVLAKRRSQTLHGQALPKGLGDFFFEEDHPLHPDQ
;
A
#
# COMPACT_ATOMS: atom_id res chain seq x y z
N THR A 1 13.06 19.66 3.95
CA THR A 1 13.65 18.33 4.21
C THR A 1 15.14 18.50 4.41
N TYR A 2 15.72 17.88 5.44
CA TYR A 2 17.17 17.91 5.66
C TYR A 2 17.82 16.84 4.76
N GLU A 3 18.58 17.26 3.76
CA GLU A 3 19.33 16.34 2.91
C GLU A 3 20.64 15.94 3.62
N VAL A 4 20.94 14.65 3.63
CA VAL A 4 22.15 14.11 4.25
C VAL A 4 23.35 14.53 3.39
N PRO A 5 24.38 15.19 3.95
CA PRO A 5 25.54 15.60 3.18
C PRO A 5 26.31 14.43 2.53
N ASP A 6 26.88 14.66 1.34
CA ASP A 6 27.58 13.63 0.56
C ASP A 6 28.74 12.95 1.31
N TYR A 7 29.42 13.68 2.20
CA TYR A 7 30.51 13.13 2.99
C TYR A 7 30.03 12.12 4.05
N ILE A 8 28.76 12.17 4.45
CA ILE A 8 28.12 11.14 5.28
C ILE A 8 27.74 9.95 4.40
N LEU A 9 27.14 10.18 3.24
CA LEU A 9 26.72 9.12 2.31
C LEU A 9 27.90 8.27 1.82
N SER A 10 29.07 8.88 1.57
CA SER A 10 30.27 8.15 1.15
C SER A 10 30.78 7.18 2.20
N ARG A 11 30.57 7.48 3.50
CA ARG A 11 30.96 6.62 4.63
C ARG A 11 29.96 5.51 4.92
N LEU A 12 28.77 5.57 4.34
CA LEU A 12 27.73 4.54 4.49
C LEU A 12 27.84 3.44 3.42
N GLN A 13 28.86 3.49 2.54
CA GLN A 13 29.08 2.48 1.51
C GLN A 13 29.74 1.21 2.08
N PRO A 14 29.34 0.01 1.63
CA PRO A 14 28.37 -0.25 0.56
C PRO A 14 26.91 -0.21 1.04
N THR A 15 26.02 0.37 0.23
CA THR A 15 24.57 0.33 0.47
C THR A 15 23.95 -0.91 -0.17
N LEU A 16 23.18 -1.68 0.60
CA LEU A 16 22.36 -2.78 0.07
C LEU A 16 20.91 -2.31 -0.11
N LYS A 17 20.41 -2.33 -1.34
CA LYS A 17 19.00 -2.08 -1.62
C LYS A 17 18.20 -3.34 -1.28
N VAL A 18 17.18 -3.19 -0.44
CA VAL A 18 16.24 -4.27 -0.14
C VAL A 18 14.97 -4.04 -0.97
N GLU A 19 14.65 -5.00 -1.81
CA GLU A 19 13.46 -4.97 -2.65
C GLU A 19 12.32 -5.77 -2.02
N PHE A 20 11.12 -5.64 -2.57
CA PHE A 20 9.99 -6.43 -2.10
C PHE A 20 10.23 -7.93 -2.40
N PRO A 21 9.87 -8.82 -1.45
CA PRO A 21 9.96 -10.26 -1.65
C PRO A 21 9.02 -10.74 -2.77
N ASN A 22 9.41 -11.83 -3.44
CA ASN A 22 8.52 -12.54 -4.35
C ASN A 22 7.38 -13.22 -3.59
N LYS A 23 6.36 -13.68 -4.33
CA LYS A 23 5.17 -14.34 -3.77
C LYS A 23 5.48 -15.50 -2.82
N GLU A 24 6.43 -16.35 -3.14
CA GLU A 24 6.78 -17.53 -2.33
C GLU A 24 7.42 -17.12 -1.00
N HIS A 25 8.32 -16.13 -1.05
CA HIS A 25 8.93 -15.55 0.14
C HIS A 25 7.91 -14.81 1.00
N GLU A 26 6.95 -14.08 0.41
CA GLU A 26 5.87 -13.44 1.17
C GLU A 26 5.00 -14.45 1.92
N LEU A 27 4.62 -15.53 1.24
CA LEU A 27 3.88 -16.63 1.86
C LEU A 27 4.67 -17.23 3.03
N ALA A 28 5.96 -17.47 2.85
CA ALA A 28 6.83 -18.02 3.90
C ALA A 28 6.97 -17.05 5.09
N ILE A 29 7.20 -15.76 4.82
CA ILE A 29 7.34 -14.72 5.85
C ILE A 29 6.05 -14.62 6.66
N LEU A 30 4.88 -14.52 6.02
CA LEU A 30 3.61 -14.41 6.75
C LEU A 30 3.28 -15.68 7.53
N ARG A 31 3.52 -16.88 6.97
CA ARG A 31 3.31 -18.14 7.70
C ARG A 31 4.22 -18.27 8.92
N TYR A 32 5.47 -17.85 8.80
CA TYR A 32 6.42 -17.87 9.91
C TYR A 32 5.98 -16.95 11.06
N HIS A 33 5.52 -15.73 10.75
CA HIS A 33 5.11 -14.76 11.76
C HIS A 33 3.68 -14.99 12.29
N LEU A 34 2.81 -15.62 11.50
CA LEU A 34 1.40 -15.84 11.81
C LEU A 34 1.03 -17.33 11.65
N PRO A 35 1.58 -18.23 12.48
CA PRO A 35 1.41 -19.68 12.31
C PRO A 35 -0.05 -20.14 12.47
N PHE A 36 -0.89 -19.34 13.14
CA PHE A 36 -2.30 -19.63 13.38
C PHE A 36 -3.24 -18.99 12.34
N ALA A 37 -2.70 -18.18 11.41
CA ALA A 37 -3.52 -17.59 10.37
C ALA A 37 -3.90 -18.66 9.34
N SER A 38 -5.17 -18.64 8.91
CA SER A 38 -5.62 -19.55 7.86
C SER A 38 -4.84 -19.32 6.55
N ALA A 39 -4.51 -20.40 5.85
CA ALA A 39 -3.77 -20.33 4.59
C ALA A 39 -4.47 -19.48 3.51
N GLU A 40 -5.81 -19.49 3.51
CA GLU A 40 -6.66 -18.66 2.66
C GLU A 40 -6.42 -17.16 2.90
N LEU A 41 -6.50 -16.72 4.16
CA LEU A 41 -6.28 -15.32 4.55
C LEU A 41 -4.86 -14.83 4.22
N ILE A 42 -3.85 -15.67 4.43
CA ILE A 42 -2.47 -15.38 4.03
C ILE A 42 -2.39 -15.21 2.51
N THR A 43 -3.00 -16.14 1.75
CA THR A 43 -2.94 -16.13 0.28
C THR A 43 -3.64 -14.90 -0.31
N LEU A 44 -4.78 -14.50 0.24
CA LEU A 44 -5.49 -13.27 -0.13
C LEU A 44 -4.61 -12.03 0.07
N THR A 45 -3.98 -11.92 1.24
CA THR A 45 -3.08 -10.80 1.55
C THR A 45 -1.85 -10.77 0.63
N VAL A 46 -1.22 -11.91 0.37
CA VAL A 46 -0.07 -11.98 -0.56
C VAL A 46 -0.49 -11.59 -1.98
N ASN A 47 -1.64 -12.09 -2.47
CA ASN A 47 -2.13 -11.71 -3.80
C ASN A 47 -2.37 -10.20 -3.91
N PHE A 48 -2.87 -9.57 -2.84
CA PHE A 48 -3.00 -8.12 -2.76
C PHE A 48 -1.65 -7.40 -2.81
N LEU A 49 -0.67 -7.81 -2.00
CA LEU A 49 0.67 -7.22 -1.97
C LEU A 49 1.38 -7.34 -3.33
N GLN A 50 1.32 -8.52 -3.95
CA GLN A 50 1.91 -8.74 -5.27
C GLN A 50 1.26 -7.85 -6.34
N LYS A 51 -0.07 -7.68 -6.30
CA LYS A 51 -0.76 -6.75 -7.22
C LYS A 51 -0.35 -5.30 -6.97
N ALA A 52 -0.19 -4.90 -5.71
CA ALA A 52 0.30 -3.58 -5.36
C ALA A 52 1.73 -3.33 -5.88
N HIS A 53 2.64 -4.29 -5.75
CA HIS A 53 4.02 -4.17 -6.24
C HIS A 53 4.09 -4.09 -7.76
N GLN A 54 3.22 -4.81 -8.48
CA GLN A 54 3.10 -4.67 -9.94
C GLN A 54 2.69 -3.26 -10.37
N LEU A 55 2.01 -2.52 -9.50
CA LEU A 55 1.56 -1.15 -9.70
C LEU A 55 2.50 -0.11 -9.05
N ASP A 56 3.71 -0.53 -8.66
CA ASP A 56 4.71 0.29 -7.96
C ASP A 56 4.19 0.95 -6.67
N LEU A 57 3.16 0.37 -6.04
CA LEU A 57 2.59 0.86 -4.78
C LEU A 57 3.44 0.42 -3.58
N PRO A 58 3.62 1.28 -2.55
CA PRO A 58 4.64 1.09 -1.53
C PRO A 58 4.10 0.27 -0.35
N PHE A 59 3.22 -0.70 -0.60
CA PHE A 59 2.69 -1.57 0.43
C PHE A 59 3.69 -2.67 0.75
N SER A 60 4.01 -2.84 2.02
CA SER A 60 5.04 -3.76 2.49
C SER A 60 4.44 -5.03 3.09
N ILE A 61 5.29 -6.04 3.31
CA ILE A 61 4.89 -7.26 4.02
C ILE A 61 4.36 -6.98 5.44
N ARG A 62 4.80 -5.88 6.07
CA ARG A 62 4.33 -5.43 7.39
C ARG A 62 2.87 -5.01 7.36
N ASP A 63 2.45 -4.37 6.27
CA ASP A 63 1.06 -3.97 6.03
C ASP A 63 0.19 -5.22 5.93
N GLY A 64 0.65 -6.21 5.16
CA GLY A 64 -0.01 -7.52 5.10
C GLY A 64 -0.11 -8.22 6.45
N MET A 65 0.96 -8.18 7.26
CA MET A 65 0.94 -8.76 8.61
C MET A 65 -0.11 -8.08 9.51
N HIS A 66 -0.18 -6.75 9.50
CA HIS A 66 -1.19 -6.01 10.26
C HIS A 66 -2.61 -6.29 9.77
N MET A 67 -2.84 -6.40 8.45
CA MET A 67 -4.13 -6.78 7.90
C MET A 67 -4.59 -8.15 8.39
N VAL A 68 -3.71 -9.16 8.32
CA VAL A 68 -4.05 -10.52 8.76
C VAL A 68 -4.33 -10.55 10.26
N GLN A 69 -3.51 -9.86 11.07
CA GLN A 69 -3.75 -9.75 12.52
C GLN A 69 -5.08 -9.07 12.84
N TYR A 70 -5.41 -7.99 12.13
CA TYR A 70 -6.68 -7.30 12.27
C TYR A 70 -7.84 -8.24 11.95
N ALA A 71 -7.81 -8.89 10.79
CA ALA A 71 -8.87 -9.81 10.36
C ALA A 71 -9.06 -10.96 11.36
N MET A 72 -7.97 -11.54 11.87
CA MET A 72 -8.04 -12.59 12.90
C MET A 72 -8.68 -12.10 14.19
N LYS A 73 -8.26 -10.93 14.68
CA LYS A 73 -8.87 -10.31 15.86
C LYS A 73 -10.34 -10.01 15.63
N ARG A 74 -10.70 -9.54 14.44
CA ARG A 74 -12.07 -9.19 14.05
C ARG A 74 -12.99 -10.42 14.04
N MET A 75 -12.53 -11.53 13.48
CA MET A 75 -13.25 -12.81 13.50
C MET A 75 -13.40 -13.38 14.91
N GLY A 76 -12.42 -13.14 15.79
CA GLY A 76 -12.44 -13.61 17.18
C GLY A 76 -13.22 -12.74 18.16
N GLN A 77 -13.85 -11.63 17.73
CA GLN A 77 -14.58 -10.75 18.65
C GLN A 77 -15.88 -11.36 19.19
N ASP A 78 -16.60 -12.12 18.37
CA ASP A 78 -17.81 -12.83 18.78
C ASP A 78 -17.61 -14.35 18.60
N PRO A 79 -17.38 -15.09 19.70
CA PRO A 79 -17.20 -16.54 19.64
C PRO A 79 -18.46 -17.29 19.16
N ASN A 80 -19.65 -16.74 19.37
CA ASN A 80 -20.92 -17.38 19.00
C ASN A 80 -21.30 -17.11 17.54
N HIS A 81 -20.89 -15.96 17.02
CA HIS A 81 -21.17 -15.57 15.64
C HIS A 81 -19.96 -14.89 14.97
N PRO A 82 -18.90 -15.67 14.68
CA PRO A 82 -17.70 -15.11 14.07
C PRO A 82 -17.99 -14.57 12.67
N VAL A 83 -17.43 -13.39 12.37
CA VAL A 83 -17.51 -12.79 11.04
C VAL A 83 -16.81 -13.71 10.03
N ALA A 84 -17.37 -13.84 8.82
CA ALA A 84 -16.73 -14.61 7.76
C ALA A 84 -15.38 -13.99 7.35
N ARG A 85 -14.49 -14.81 6.77
CA ARG A 85 -13.12 -14.40 6.42
C ARG A 85 -13.06 -13.25 5.43
N ASP A 86 -13.82 -13.33 4.34
CA ASP A 86 -13.83 -12.30 3.29
C ASP A 86 -14.26 -10.92 3.78
N PRO A 87 -15.38 -10.76 4.51
CA PRO A 87 -15.74 -9.46 5.08
C PRO A 87 -14.72 -9.00 6.12
N ALA A 88 -14.19 -9.89 6.97
CA ALA A 88 -13.15 -9.52 7.94
C ALA A 88 -11.85 -9.04 7.25
N TRP A 89 -11.46 -9.66 6.14
CA TRP A 89 -10.29 -9.25 5.36
C TRP A 89 -10.51 -7.91 4.65
N ARG A 90 -11.69 -7.69 4.05
CA ARG A 90 -12.04 -6.39 3.43
C ARG A 90 -12.11 -5.27 4.46
N GLU A 91 -12.65 -5.56 5.64
CA GLU A 91 -12.65 -4.62 6.77
C GLU A 91 -11.21 -4.32 7.21
N ALA A 92 -10.35 -5.33 7.30
CA ALA A 92 -8.93 -5.14 7.63
C ALA A 92 -8.19 -4.26 6.62
N LEU A 93 -8.43 -4.48 5.32
CA LEU A 93 -7.83 -3.69 4.25
C LEU A 93 -8.07 -2.19 4.47
N VAL A 94 -9.32 -1.84 4.77
CA VAL A 94 -9.75 -0.44 4.93
C VAL A 94 -9.25 0.15 6.23
N ASN A 95 -9.36 -0.59 7.34
CA ASN A 95 -8.97 -0.08 8.64
C ASN A 95 -7.45 0.04 8.80
N VAL A 96 -6.67 -0.76 8.07
CA VAL A 96 -5.20 -0.74 8.16
C VAL A 96 -4.58 0.15 7.08
N LEU A 97 -5.07 0.09 5.83
CA LEU A 97 -4.46 0.77 4.68
C LEU A 97 -5.28 1.95 4.14
N GLY A 98 -6.48 2.18 4.67
CA GLY A 98 -7.39 3.22 4.22
C GLY A 98 -8.34 2.78 3.10
N GLU A 99 -9.35 3.59 2.85
CA GLU A 99 -10.38 3.32 1.83
C GLU A 99 -9.81 3.25 0.41
N GLU A 100 -8.77 4.04 0.12
CA GLU A 100 -8.16 4.07 -1.22
C GLU A 100 -7.48 2.75 -1.61
N ALA A 101 -7.07 1.94 -0.63
CA ALA A 101 -6.43 0.64 -0.88
C ALA A 101 -7.39 -0.40 -1.49
N ARG A 102 -8.71 -0.15 -1.52
CA ARG A 102 -9.69 -1.01 -2.19
C ARG A 102 -9.48 -1.08 -3.71
N ASP A 103 -9.02 0.01 -4.31
CA ASP A 103 -8.79 0.11 -5.75
C ASP A 103 -7.35 0.55 -6.04
N LEU A 104 -6.48 -0.46 -6.18
CA LEU A 104 -5.06 -0.25 -6.46
C LEU A 104 -4.81 0.45 -7.81
N GLU A 105 -5.69 0.28 -8.80
CA GLU A 105 -5.52 0.92 -10.12
C GLU A 105 -5.76 2.43 -10.02
N VAL A 106 -6.83 2.82 -9.34
CA VAL A 106 -7.12 4.24 -9.09
C VAL A 106 -6.02 4.88 -8.25
N LEU A 107 -5.57 4.18 -7.19
CA LEU A 107 -4.49 4.66 -6.34
C LEU A 107 -3.17 4.84 -7.11
N ALA A 108 -2.81 3.87 -7.96
CA ALA A 108 -1.61 3.94 -8.79
C ALA A 108 -1.68 5.09 -9.81
N LYS A 109 -2.84 5.29 -10.46
CA LYS A 109 -3.06 6.42 -11.38
C LYS A 109 -2.89 7.76 -10.69
N ARG A 110 -3.52 7.95 -9.53
CA ARG A 110 -3.39 9.18 -8.73
C ARG A 110 -1.94 9.46 -8.34
N ARG A 111 -1.21 8.43 -7.88
CA ARG A 111 0.20 8.56 -7.54
C ARG A 111 1.08 8.86 -8.75
N SER A 112 0.79 8.26 -9.91
CA SER A 112 1.49 8.57 -11.15
C SER A 112 1.25 10.02 -11.57
N GLN A 113 0.02 10.53 -11.46
CA GLN A 113 -0.31 11.92 -11.77
C GLN A 113 0.42 12.90 -10.85
N THR A 114 0.54 12.62 -9.55
CA THR A 114 1.27 13.50 -8.63
C THR A 114 2.79 13.46 -8.86
N LEU A 115 3.34 12.32 -9.28
CA LEU A 115 4.77 12.18 -9.60
C LEU A 115 5.14 12.80 -10.96
N HIS A 116 4.29 12.62 -11.98
CA HIS A 116 4.46 13.24 -13.31
C HIS A 116 4.02 14.71 -13.33
N GLY A 117 3.23 15.14 -12.34
CA GLY A 117 2.75 16.51 -12.12
C GLY A 117 3.80 17.47 -11.56
N GLN A 118 5.09 17.09 -11.51
CA GLN A 118 6.18 18.07 -11.47
C GLN A 118 6.45 18.73 -12.84
N ALA A 119 5.47 18.75 -13.75
CA ALA A 119 5.34 19.92 -14.60
C ALA A 119 5.01 21.09 -13.65
N LEU A 120 6.00 21.96 -13.40
CA LEU A 120 5.78 23.22 -12.69
C LEU A 120 4.46 23.83 -13.20
N PRO A 121 3.47 24.12 -12.31
CA PRO A 121 2.21 24.70 -12.75
C PRO A 121 2.50 25.93 -13.59
N LYS A 122 1.96 25.99 -14.81
CA LYS A 122 2.26 27.11 -15.73
C LYS A 122 1.57 28.40 -15.27
N GLY A 123 0.57 28.29 -14.39
CA GLY A 123 -0.14 29.40 -13.76
C GLY A 123 -0.89 29.00 -12.48
N LEU A 124 -1.57 29.99 -11.86
CA LEU A 124 -2.42 29.76 -10.68
C LEU A 124 -3.66 28.90 -10.99
N GLY A 125 -4.13 28.87 -12.24
CA GLY A 125 -5.27 28.06 -12.70
C GLY A 125 -5.05 26.56 -12.51
N ASP A 126 -3.92 26.07 -13.02
CA ASP A 126 -3.47 24.67 -12.93
C ASP A 126 -3.34 24.16 -11.48
N PHE A 127 -3.27 25.06 -10.49
CA PHE A 127 -3.17 24.69 -9.07
C PHE A 127 -4.53 24.34 -8.44
N PHE A 128 -5.62 24.94 -8.92
CA PHE A 128 -6.95 24.79 -8.33
C PHE A 128 -7.89 23.93 -9.18
N PHE A 129 -7.57 23.71 -10.45
CA PHE A 129 -8.48 23.17 -11.44
C PHE A 129 -7.77 22.14 -12.33
N GLU A 130 -8.45 21.04 -12.65
CA GLU A 130 -8.02 20.13 -13.72
C GLU A 130 -8.16 20.82 -15.10
N GLU A 131 -7.40 20.38 -16.12
CA GLU A 131 -7.36 21.02 -17.45
C GLU A 131 -8.76 21.19 -18.09
N ASP A 132 -9.69 20.27 -17.83
CA ASP A 132 -11.06 20.27 -18.35
C ASP A 132 -12.09 20.96 -17.42
N HIS A 133 -11.66 21.60 -16.34
CA HIS A 133 -12.57 22.17 -15.36
C HIS A 133 -13.22 23.48 -15.87
N PRO A 134 -14.55 23.64 -15.78
CA PRO A 134 -15.29 24.77 -16.37
C PRO A 134 -14.98 26.15 -15.74
N LEU A 135 -14.20 26.19 -14.66
CA LEU A 135 -13.72 27.41 -14.01
C LEU A 135 -12.21 27.61 -14.17
N HIS A 136 -11.57 26.85 -15.05
CA HIS A 136 -10.16 27.01 -15.34
C HIS A 136 -9.94 28.40 -15.99
N PRO A 137 -9.12 29.29 -15.41
CA PRO A 137 -9.00 30.68 -15.87
C PRO A 137 -8.31 30.84 -17.22
N ASP A 138 -7.62 29.80 -17.70
CA ASP A 138 -6.93 29.77 -19.00
C ASP A 138 -7.78 29.15 -20.14
N GLN A 139 -9.09 28.94 -19.92
CA GLN A 139 -10.07 28.61 -20.97
C GLN A 139 -10.63 29.85 -21.67
#